data_AF-A0AA95FBV3-F1
#
_entry.id   AF-A0AA95FBV3-F1
#
_cell.length_a   1.000
_cell.length_b   1.000
_cell.length_c   1.000
_cell.angle_alpha   90.00
_cell.angle_beta   90.00
_cell.angle_gamma   90.00
#
_symmetry.space_group_name_H-M   'P 1'
#
loop_
_entity.id
_entity.type
_entity.pdbx_description
1 polymer ?
#
loop_
_entity_poly.entity_id
_entity_poly.type
_entity_poly.pdbx_seq_one_letter_code
_entity_poly.pdbx_strand_id
1 'polypeptide(L)'
;MRHGAMKQGLIGGAVLAALWFLCGWVPSLLYSAGGSLATLAGLIPSPMNRGVFGSPVLWAVLVQVLMAVVLVAGFAVLADRLSRARAAFAAGWLAAILTAFAIGAALDIGSFVAWVGPFGIGGAAGTMGAAAGTTWWAVMVGWIPALLWMRSGRAAGVEPSPAREPREPGATRALTVACVVAVVAVLALPFASEGGHNATQQQLREEQATAQGEADPSGAAAPDPSAEGESVPTAGPSDGAIADGACTAENTTIMTPPPDGATGHRGQMLQLVNVAEQPCTLSGYPDVAYGDQNGHVLDVTVEHGRSFMAEDPGPSSITLQPGESAMAVIGWDANSVQGQLAARSIWVAVLPGQQRLSWDMPLDIIPGATVHVTAWQPAAPPAG
;
A
#
# COMPACT_ATOMS: atom_id res chain seq x y z
N MET A 1 -22.23 -53.21 1.91
CA MET A 1 -22.14 -52.38 3.15
C MET A 1 -21.15 -51.19 3.11
N ARG A 2 -20.00 -51.22 2.38
CA ARG A 2 -19.03 -50.10 2.38
C ARG A 2 -19.41 -48.88 1.52
N HIS A 3 -20.20 -49.06 0.47
CA HIS A 3 -20.60 -47.96 -0.42
C HIS A 3 -21.50 -46.93 0.31
N GLY A 4 -22.33 -47.39 1.26
CA GLY A 4 -23.13 -46.52 2.13
C GLY A 4 -22.28 -45.75 3.13
N ALA A 5 -21.29 -46.40 3.75
CA ALA A 5 -20.40 -45.78 4.74
C ALA A 5 -19.57 -44.62 4.15
N MET A 6 -19.11 -44.74 2.89
CA MET A 6 -18.35 -43.68 2.23
C MET A 6 -19.24 -42.47 1.88
N LYS A 7 -20.45 -42.69 1.35
CA LYS A 7 -21.43 -41.61 1.13
C LYS A 7 -21.77 -40.87 2.42
N GLN A 8 -21.95 -41.61 3.52
CA GLN A 8 -22.23 -41.04 4.85
C GLN A 8 -21.04 -40.25 5.40
N GLY A 9 -19.82 -40.75 5.20
CA GLY A 9 -18.59 -40.02 5.54
C GLY A 9 -18.47 -38.71 4.78
N LEU A 10 -18.79 -38.69 3.48
CA LEU A 10 -18.78 -37.47 2.66
C LEU A 10 -19.82 -36.46 3.14
N ILE A 11 -21.02 -36.89 3.54
CA ILE A 11 -22.05 -36.00 4.10
C ILE A 11 -21.57 -35.39 5.43
N GLY A 12 -21.02 -36.21 6.33
CA GLY A 12 -20.45 -35.71 7.59
C GLY A 12 -19.30 -34.72 7.36
N GLY A 13 -18.42 -35.02 6.41
CA GLY A 13 -17.33 -34.14 6.00
C GLY A 13 -17.82 -32.83 5.35
N ALA A 14 -18.89 -32.87 4.55
CA ALA A 14 -19.50 -31.68 3.95
C ALA A 14 -20.13 -30.78 5.02
N VAL A 15 -20.76 -31.36 6.05
CA VAL A 15 -21.27 -30.58 7.19
C VAL A 15 -20.12 -29.98 7.99
N LEU A 16 -19.04 -30.72 8.22
CA LEU A 16 -17.85 -30.19 8.88
C LEU A 16 -17.27 -29.00 8.10
N ALA A 17 -17.18 -29.11 6.77
CA ALA A 17 -16.74 -28.02 5.90
C ALA A 17 -17.69 -26.81 5.95
N ALA A 18 -19.00 -27.03 5.89
CA ALA A 18 -19.98 -25.95 6.00
C ALA A 18 -19.85 -25.20 7.34
N LEU A 19 -19.71 -25.93 8.46
CA LEU A 19 -19.49 -25.33 9.77
C LEU A 19 -18.17 -24.57 9.83
N TRP A 20 -17.10 -25.10 9.22
CA TRP A 20 -15.80 -24.41 9.13
C TRP A 20 -15.94 -23.04 8.45
N PHE A 21 -16.57 -22.99 7.28
CA PHE A 21 -16.75 -21.74 6.55
C PHE A 21 -17.74 -20.80 7.23
N LEU A 22 -18.83 -21.29 7.80
CA LEU A 22 -19.77 -20.46 8.56
C LEU A 22 -19.08 -19.83 9.77
N CYS A 23 -18.36 -20.62 10.56
CA CYS A 23 -17.62 -20.15 11.73
C CYS A 23 -16.42 -19.27 11.37
N GLY A 24 -15.90 -19.33 10.14
CA GLY A 24 -14.83 -18.46 9.66
C GLY A 24 -15.31 -17.15 9.04
N TRP A 25 -16.29 -17.22 8.13
CA TRP A 25 -16.79 -16.06 7.39
C TRP A 25 -17.72 -15.17 8.22
N VAL A 26 -18.57 -15.72 9.09
CA VAL A 26 -19.48 -14.89 9.90
C VAL A 26 -18.68 -13.93 10.80
N PRO A 27 -17.66 -14.36 11.55
CA PRO A 27 -16.83 -13.42 12.31
C PRO A 27 -16.10 -12.41 11.43
N SER A 28 -15.58 -12.85 10.28
CA SER A 28 -14.89 -11.95 9.33
C SER A 28 -15.81 -10.81 8.86
N LEU A 29 -17.05 -11.13 8.46
CA LEU A 29 -18.05 -10.14 8.05
C LEU A 29 -18.43 -9.22 9.22
N LEU A 30 -18.63 -9.76 10.42
CA LEU A 30 -18.93 -8.98 11.61
C LEU A 30 -17.78 -8.04 12.01
N TYR A 31 -16.52 -8.47 11.87
CA TYR A 31 -15.35 -7.60 12.09
C TYR A 31 -15.30 -6.46 11.06
N SER A 32 -15.60 -6.75 9.78
CA SER A 32 -15.63 -5.71 8.74
C SER A 32 -16.75 -4.68 8.93
N ALA A 33 -17.84 -5.04 9.59
CA ALA A 33 -18.93 -4.11 9.92
C ALA A 33 -18.59 -3.15 11.08
N GLY A 34 -17.58 -3.47 11.91
CA GLY A 34 -17.11 -2.62 13.01
C GLY A 34 -18.07 -2.49 14.21
N GLY A 35 -17.71 -1.64 15.17
CA GLY A 35 -18.55 -1.30 16.33
C GLY A 35 -18.90 -2.50 17.23
N SER A 36 -20.17 -2.55 17.68
CA SER A 36 -20.68 -3.63 18.55
C SER A 36 -20.83 -4.98 17.83
N LEU A 37 -20.81 -5.01 16.50
CA LEU A 37 -20.82 -6.26 15.73
C LEU A 37 -19.46 -6.97 15.82
N ALA A 38 -18.36 -6.22 15.88
CA ALA A 38 -17.03 -6.77 16.07
C ALA A 38 -16.85 -7.47 17.43
N THR A 39 -17.54 -7.03 18.48
CA THR A 39 -17.49 -7.72 19.78
C THR A 39 -18.27 -9.04 19.76
N LEU A 40 -19.39 -9.11 19.03
CA LEU A 40 -20.12 -10.35 18.79
C LEU A 40 -19.28 -11.37 17.99
N ALA A 41 -18.45 -10.89 17.07
CA ALA A 41 -17.53 -11.75 16.30
C ALA A 41 -16.59 -12.55 17.20
N GLY A 42 -16.18 -11.99 18.36
CA GLY A 42 -15.33 -12.67 19.33
C GLY A 42 -15.98 -13.85 20.07
N LEU A 43 -17.31 -13.96 20.03
CA LEU A 43 -18.06 -15.05 20.67
C LEU A 43 -18.12 -16.31 19.79
N ILE A 44 -17.88 -16.17 18.49
CA ILE A 44 -17.94 -17.28 17.53
C ILE A 44 -16.54 -17.87 17.39
N PRO A 45 -16.32 -19.15 17.77
CA PRO A 45 -15.01 -19.77 17.60
C PRO A 45 -14.73 -19.95 16.11
N SER A 46 -13.71 -19.26 15.58
CA SER A 46 -13.29 -19.38 14.18
C SER A 46 -12.11 -20.35 14.06
N PRO A 47 -12.17 -21.36 13.17
CA PRO A 47 -11.01 -22.17 12.83
C PRO A 47 -10.09 -21.49 11.79
N MET A 48 -10.55 -20.42 11.14
CA MET A 48 -9.80 -19.68 10.13
C MET A 48 -9.00 -18.56 10.82
N ASN A 49 -7.67 -18.62 10.71
CA ASN A 49 -6.77 -17.58 11.21
C ASN A 49 -6.86 -16.32 10.31
N ARG A 50 -6.46 -15.16 10.82
CA ARG A 50 -6.52 -13.87 10.12
C ARG A 50 -5.87 -13.90 8.73
N GLY A 51 -4.78 -14.65 8.54
CA GLY A 51 -4.09 -14.77 7.25
C GLY A 51 -4.89 -15.44 6.12
N VAL A 52 -6.04 -16.06 6.42
CA VAL A 52 -6.93 -16.62 5.38
C VAL A 52 -7.77 -15.54 4.70
N PHE A 53 -7.94 -14.39 5.35
CA PHE A 53 -8.68 -13.25 4.84
C PHE A 53 -7.69 -12.08 4.60
N GLY A 54 -7.58 -11.60 3.35
CA GLY A 54 -6.63 -10.54 2.98
C GLY A 54 -5.50 -10.96 2.03
N SER A 55 -5.50 -12.21 1.56
CA SER A 55 -4.69 -12.60 0.40
C SER A 55 -5.38 -12.26 -0.91
N PRO A 56 -4.63 -12.12 -2.03
CA PRO A 56 -5.23 -11.97 -3.35
C PRO A 56 -6.28 -13.05 -3.63
N VAL A 57 -7.36 -12.68 -4.32
CA VAL A 57 -8.57 -13.51 -4.48
C VAL A 57 -8.24 -14.94 -4.90
N LEU A 58 -7.32 -15.14 -5.84
CA LEU A 58 -6.95 -16.48 -6.33
C LEU A 58 -6.28 -17.34 -5.25
N TRP A 59 -5.39 -16.77 -4.44
CA TRP A 59 -4.75 -17.48 -3.33
C TRP A 59 -5.76 -17.78 -2.22
N ALA A 60 -6.61 -16.82 -1.87
CA ALA A 60 -7.68 -17.01 -0.89
C ALA A 60 -8.62 -18.16 -1.29
N VAL A 61 -9.06 -18.18 -2.56
CA VAL A 61 -9.91 -19.24 -3.11
C VAL A 61 -9.19 -20.58 -3.08
N LEU A 62 -7.91 -20.63 -3.49
CA LEU A 62 -7.13 -21.87 -3.48
C LEU A 62 -7.01 -22.46 -2.08
N VAL A 63 -6.67 -21.65 -1.07
CA VAL A 63 -6.57 -22.10 0.34
C VAL A 63 -7.92 -22.64 0.83
N GLN A 64 -9.02 -21.94 0.55
CA GLN A 64 -10.35 -22.39 0.96
C GLN A 64 -10.77 -23.69 0.27
N VAL A 65 -10.49 -23.85 -1.02
CA VAL A 65 -10.75 -25.10 -1.75
C VAL A 65 -9.95 -26.26 -1.16
N LEU A 66 -8.65 -26.06 -0.88
CA LEU A 66 -7.82 -27.08 -0.25
C LEU A 66 -8.34 -27.46 1.15
N MET A 67 -8.73 -26.50 1.98
CA MET A 67 -9.34 -26.76 3.30
C MET A 67 -10.64 -27.57 3.16
N ALA A 68 -11.53 -27.20 2.23
CA ALA A 68 -12.77 -27.93 1.98
C ALA A 68 -12.50 -29.39 1.59
N VAL A 69 -11.52 -29.61 0.72
CA VAL A 69 -11.10 -30.95 0.29
C VAL A 69 -10.58 -31.77 1.47
N VAL A 70 -9.71 -31.20 2.32
CA VAL A 70 -9.20 -31.89 3.51
C VAL A 70 -10.33 -32.21 4.50
N LEU A 71 -11.25 -31.27 4.75
CA LEU A 71 -12.36 -31.46 5.68
C LEU A 71 -13.30 -32.57 5.20
N VAL A 72 -13.65 -32.60 3.91
CA VAL A 72 -14.56 -33.60 3.35
C VAL A 72 -13.90 -34.98 3.22
N ALA A 73 -12.75 -35.05 2.56
CA ALA A 73 -12.08 -36.31 2.27
C ALA A 73 -11.39 -36.89 3.51
N GLY A 74 -10.74 -36.04 4.32
CA GLY A 74 -10.06 -36.43 5.56
C GLY A 74 -11.03 -36.99 6.59
N PHE A 75 -12.17 -36.31 6.82
CA PHE A 75 -13.21 -36.82 7.71
C PHE A 75 -13.76 -38.16 7.24
N ALA A 76 -14.11 -38.30 5.95
CA ALA A 76 -14.65 -39.54 5.41
C ALA A 76 -13.67 -40.73 5.56
N VAL A 77 -12.38 -40.50 5.32
CA VAL A 77 -11.33 -41.51 5.47
C VAL A 77 -11.13 -41.89 6.93
N LEU A 78 -11.01 -40.91 7.83
CA LEU A 78 -10.79 -41.15 9.26
C LEU A 78 -12.00 -41.81 9.93
N ALA A 79 -13.21 -41.38 9.59
CA ALA A 79 -14.44 -41.99 10.10
C ALA A 79 -14.56 -43.47 9.68
N ASP A 80 -14.31 -43.83 8.41
CA ASP A 80 -14.31 -45.25 7.98
C ASP A 80 -13.25 -46.07 8.74
N ARG A 81 -12.05 -45.50 8.95
CA ARG A 81 -10.95 -46.20 9.63
C ARG A 81 -11.24 -46.43 11.11
N LEU A 82 -11.78 -45.43 11.81
CA LEU A 82 -12.07 -45.46 13.25
C LEU A 82 -13.39 -46.20 13.56
N SER A 83 -14.32 -46.30 12.60
CA SER A 83 -15.61 -47.01 12.74
C SER A 83 -15.51 -48.51 13.04
N ARG A 84 -14.31 -49.09 12.95
CA ARG A 84 -14.05 -50.48 13.36
C ARG A 84 -14.21 -50.69 14.88
N ALA A 85 -14.32 -49.62 15.66
CA ALA A 85 -14.61 -49.62 17.08
C ALA A 85 -16.13 -49.62 17.37
N ARG A 86 -16.56 -50.15 18.52
CA ARG A 86 -17.98 -50.22 18.94
C ARG A 86 -18.66 -48.86 19.16
N ALA A 87 -17.91 -47.75 19.14
CA ALA A 87 -18.40 -46.41 19.46
C ALA A 87 -18.40 -45.49 18.22
N ALA A 88 -19.43 -45.61 17.38
CA ALA A 88 -19.56 -44.83 16.14
C ALA A 88 -19.55 -43.30 16.39
N PHE A 89 -20.25 -42.79 17.40
CA PHE A 89 -20.21 -41.35 17.69
C PHE A 89 -18.78 -40.86 18.04
N ALA A 90 -18.10 -41.55 18.97
CA ALA A 90 -16.76 -41.17 19.40
C ALA A 90 -15.74 -41.24 18.24
N ALA A 91 -15.86 -42.25 17.37
CA ALA A 91 -15.04 -42.37 16.16
C ALA A 91 -15.24 -41.18 15.21
N GLY A 92 -16.48 -40.73 15.01
CA GLY A 92 -16.79 -39.59 14.14
C GLY A 92 -16.31 -38.27 14.73
N TRP A 93 -16.46 -38.08 16.05
CA TRP A 93 -16.01 -36.87 16.72
C TRP A 93 -14.48 -36.78 16.72
N LEU A 94 -13.79 -37.89 17.00
CA LEU A 94 -12.33 -37.97 16.88
C LEU A 94 -11.86 -37.74 15.45
N ALA A 95 -12.59 -38.23 14.44
CA ALA A 95 -12.27 -37.96 13.04
C ALA A 95 -12.33 -36.46 12.70
N ALA A 96 -13.34 -35.72 13.21
CA ALA A 96 -13.42 -34.27 13.04
C ALA A 96 -12.23 -33.55 13.69
N ILE A 97 -11.87 -33.93 14.92
CA ILE A 97 -10.73 -33.36 15.66
C ILE A 97 -9.42 -33.59 14.91
N LEU A 98 -9.15 -34.82 14.49
CA LEU A 98 -7.91 -35.16 13.76
C LEU A 98 -7.84 -34.49 12.39
N THR A 99 -8.97 -34.32 11.70
CA THR A 99 -9.02 -33.63 10.41
C THR A 99 -8.68 -32.15 10.56
N ALA A 100 -9.27 -31.48 11.58
CA ALA A 100 -8.97 -30.08 11.87
C ALA A 100 -7.51 -29.90 12.34
N PHE A 101 -7.03 -30.77 13.23
CA PHE A 101 -5.63 -30.79 13.66
C PHE A 101 -4.66 -30.91 12.47
N ALA A 102 -4.95 -31.79 11.49
CA ALA A 102 -4.10 -31.95 10.32
C ALA A 102 -3.97 -30.66 9.49
N ILE A 103 -5.07 -29.89 9.35
CA ILE A 103 -5.05 -28.58 8.69
C ILE A 103 -4.19 -27.61 9.48
N GLY A 104 -4.45 -27.45 10.78
CA GLY A 104 -3.72 -26.50 11.61
C GLY A 104 -2.23 -26.85 11.75
N ALA A 105 -1.89 -28.14 11.88
CA ALA A 105 -0.50 -28.59 11.94
C ALA A 105 0.24 -28.35 10.61
N ALA A 106 -0.42 -28.56 9.47
CA ALA A 106 0.19 -28.25 8.17
C ALA A 106 0.49 -26.76 8.01
N LEU A 107 -0.43 -25.89 8.45
CA LEU A 107 -0.21 -24.44 8.46
C LEU A 107 0.90 -24.03 9.43
N ASP A 108 0.93 -24.59 10.64
CA ASP A 108 1.98 -24.31 11.64
C ASP A 108 3.37 -24.76 11.14
N ILE A 109 3.46 -25.91 10.47
CA ILE A 109 4.71 -26.38 9.84
C ILE A 109 5.14 -25.43 8.71
N GLY A 110 4.21 -25.04 7.84
CA GLY A 110 4.48 -24.07 6.77
C GLY A 110 5.02 -22.75 7.31
N SER A 111 4.34 -22.20 8.32
CA SER A 111 4.77 -20.98 9.01
C SER A 111 6.14 -21.17 9.67
N PHE A 112 6.35 -22.26 10.41
CA PHE A 112 7.65 -22.50 11.04
C PHE A 112 8.80 -22.52 10.02
N VAL A 113 8.61 -23.21 8.88
CA VAL A 113 9.63 -23.29 7.82
C VAL A 113 9.87 -21.93 7.16
N ALA A 114 8.83 -21.14 6.92
CA ALA A 114 8.96 -19.81 6.33
C ALA A 114 9.70 -18.84 7.27
N TRP A 115 9.47 -18.93 8.57
CA TRP A 115 9.93 -17.93 9.55
C TRP A 115 11.21 -18.34 10.32
N VAL A 116 11.66 -19.61 10.24
CA VAL A 116 12.88 -20.07 10.94
C VAL A 116 14.16 -19.46 10.40
N GLY A 117 14.24 -19.21 9.08
CA GLY A 117 15.38 -18.53 8.48
C GLY A 117 15.48 -17.08 8.94
N PRO A 118 14.43 -16.25 8.78
CA PRO A 118 14.49 -14.84 9.13
C PRO A 118 14.51 -14.53 10.64
N PHE A 119 13.89 -15.35 11.49
CA PHE A 119 13.72 -15.04 12.93
C PHE A 119 14.27 -16.10 13.89
N GLY A 120 14.91 -17.15 13.39
CA GLY A 120 15.40 -18.27 14.20
C GLY A 120 14.27 -19.12 14.80
N ILE A 121 14.64 -20.13 15.57
CA ILE A 121 13.69 -21.13 16.12
C ILE A 121 12.66 -20.48 17.05
N GLY A 122 13.08 -19.55 17.91
CA GLY A 122 12.19 -18.91 18.87
C GLY A 122 11.12 -18.03 18.20
N GLY A 123 11.52 -17.24 17.19
CA GLY A 123 10.59 -16.43 16.42
C GLY A 123 9.62 -17.28 15.59
N ALA A 124 10.13 -18.31 14.92
CA ALA A 124 9.31 -19.24 14.15
C ALA A 124 8.28 -19.98 15.02
N ALA A 125 8.68 -20.46 16.20
CA ALA A 125 7.78 -21.10 17.15
C ALA A 125 6.67 -20.15 17.63
N GLY A 126 6.97 -18.85 17.76
CA GLY A 126 5.99 -17.81 18.11
C GLY A 126 4.90 -17.57 17.05
N THR A 127 5.13 -18.00 15.80
CA THR A 127 4.12 -17.89 14.72
C THR A 127 3.12 -19.07 14.71
N MET A 128 3.42 -20.14 15.45
CA MET A 128 2.56 -21.33 15.51
C MET A 128 1.34 -21.10 16.41
N GLY A 129 0.26 -21.83 16.14
CA GLY A 129 -0.98 -21.76 16.92
C GLY A 129 -2.22 -22.20 16.15
N ALA A 130 -2.12 -22.40 14.84
CA ALA A 130 -3.22 -22.86 14.01
C ALA A 130 -3.68 -24.27 14.41
N ALA A 131 -2.76 -25.19 14.76
CA ALA A 131 -3.11 -26.52 15.24
C ALA A 131 -3.97 -26.45 16.51
N ALA A 132 -3.58 -25.62 17.48
CA ALA A 132 -4.34 -25.44 18.72
C ALA A 132 -5.74 -24.86 18.43
N GLY A 133 -5.83 -23.79 17.64
CA GLY A 133 -7.10 -23.12 17.32
C GLY A 133 -8.09 -24.02 16.56
N THR A 134 -7.62 -24.69 15.51
CA THR A 134 -8.44 -25.60 14.68
C THR A 134 -8.89 -26.83 15.46
N THR A 135 -8.01 -27.39 16.31
CA THR A 135 -8.34 -28.52 17.18
C THR A 135 -9.38 -28.13 18.22
N TRP A 136 -9.19 -27.00 18.90
CA TRP A 136 -10.15 -26.48 19.89
C TRP A 136 -11.53 -26.27 19.26
N TRP A 137 -11.59 -25.65 18.08
CA TRP A 137 -12.83 -25.49 17.34
C TRP A 137 -13.52 -26.83 17.06
N ALA A 138 -12.76 -27.84 16.60
CA ALA A 138 -13.32 -29.15 16.29
C ALA A 138 -13.77 -29.92 17.55
N VAL A 139 -13.14 -29.70 18.71
CA VAL A 139 -13.64 -30.22 19.99
C VAL A 139 -15.02 -29.62 20.29
N MET A 140 -15.22 -28.32 20.09
CA MET A 140 -16.48 -27.62 20.37
C MET A 140 -17.62 -27.97 19.39
N VAL A 141 -17.31 -28.12 18.10
CA VAL A 141 -18.33 -28.17 17.03
C VAL A 141 -18.38 -29.53 16.32
N GLY A 142 -17.31 -30.32 16.40
CA GLY A 142 -17.15 -31.59 15.67
C GLY A 142 -18.14 -32.69 16.08
N TRP A 143 -18.88 -32.54 17.16
CA TRP A 143 -19.93 -33.47 17.56
C TRP A 143 -21.14 -33.43 16.58
N ILE A 144 -21.38 -32.31 15.90
CA ILE A 144 -22.48 -32.15 14.93
C ILE A 144 -22.31 -33.11 13.73
N PRO A 145 -21.20 -33.07 12.97
CA PRO A 145 -20.99 -34.02 11.87
C PRO A 145 -20.88 -35.46 12.36
N ALA A 146 -20.36 -35.70 13.57
CA ALA A 146 -20.31 -37.03 14.18
C ALA A 146 -21.71 -37.63 14.44
N LEU A 147 -22.66 -36.83 14.93
CA LEU A 147 -24.05 -37.26 15.12
C LEU A 147 -24.74 -37.60 13.80
N LEU A 148 -24.56 -36.76 12.77
CA LEU A 148 -25.16 -36.98 11.45
C LEU A 148 -24.62 -38.24 10.77
N TRP A 149 -23.31 -38.47 10.90
CA TRP A 149 -22.68 -39.70 10.44
C TRP A 149 -23.21 -40.94 11.19
N MET A 150 -23.32 -40.89 12.52
CA MET A 150 -23.88 -41.99 13.31
C MET A 150 -25.35 -42.30 12.94
N ARG A 151 -26.19 -41.28 12.81
CA ARG A 151 -27.64 -41.44 12.54
C ARG A 151 -27.90 -42.05 11.16
N SER A 152 -27.14 -41.62 10.16
CA SER A 152 -27.25 -42.16 8.80
C SER A 152 -26.81 -43.63 8.73
N GLY A 153 -25.80 -44.04 9.52
CA GLY A 153 -25.40 -45.44 9.67
C GLY A 153 -26.47 -46.35 10.30
N ARG A 154 -27.25 -45.85 11.26
CA ARG A 154 -28.35 -46.61 11.89
C ARG A 154 -29.57 -46.78 10.99
N ALA A 155 -29.91 -45.76 10.20
CA ALA A 155 -31.05 -45.82 9.27
C ALA A 155 -30.87 -46.87 8.16
N ALA A 156 -29.62 -47.15 7.77
CA ALA A 156 -29.30 -48.20 6.79
C ALA A 156 -29.33 -49.63 7.35
N GLY A 157 -29.50 -49.81 8.67
CA GLY A 157 -29.45 -51.10 9.36
C GLY A 157 -30.80 -51.74 9.69
N VAL A 158 -31.91 -51.22 9.15
CA VAL A 158 -33.29 -51.67 9.48
C VAL A 158 -33.81 -52.77 8.55
N GLU A 159 -33.11 -53.13 7.47
CA GLU A 159 -33.46 -54.31 6.66
C GLU A 159 -32.67 -55.55 7.11
N PRO A 160 -33.33 -56.62 7.61
CA PRO A 160 -32.66 -57.88 7.86
C PRO A 160 -32.50 -58.62 6.51
N SER A 161 -31.27 -58.77 6.02
CA SER A 161 -30.99 -59.72 4.95
C SER A 161 -29.65 -60.45 5.16
N PRO A 162 -29.57 -61.76 4.88
CA PRO A 162 -28.52 -62.64 5.35
C PRO A 162 -27.32 -62.72 4.38
N ALA A 163 -26.23 -63.28 4.89
CA ALA A 163 -24.99 -63.64 4.19
C ALA A 163 -24.05 -62.48 3.78
N ARG A 164 -22.81 -62.63 4.24
CA ARG A 164 -21.69 -61.70 4.10
C ARG A 164 -21.12 -61.83 2.68
N GLU A 165 -21.62 -61.02 1.75
CA GLU A 165 -21.06 -60.98 0.39
C GLU A 165 -19.58 -60.52 0.38
N PRO A 166 -18.77 -60.98 -0.60
CA PRO A 166 -17.38 -60.56 -0.77
C PRO A 166 -17.25 -59.04 -0.95
N ARG A 167 -16.16 -58.48 -0.42
CA ARG A 167 -15.82 -57.06 -0.54
C ARG A 167 -15.74 -56.64 -2.02
N GLU A 168 -16.63 -55.75 -2.47
CA GLU A 168 -16.52 -55.17 -3.81
C GLU A 168 -15.21 -54.36 -3.99
N PRO A 169 -14.46 -54.57 -5.09
CA PRO A 169 -13.19 -53.88 -5.34
C PRO A 169 -13.31 -52.36 -5.52
N GLY A 170 -14.49 -51.83 -5.89
CA GLY A 170 -14.71 -50.40 -6.12
C GLY A 170 -14.64 -49.52 -4.86
N ALA A 171 -15.13 -50.01 -3.73
CA ALA A 171 -15.14 -49.24 -2.47
C ALA A 171 -13.73 -49.00 -1.91
N THR A 172 -12.80 -49.93 -2.15
CA THR A 172 -11.40 -49.80 -1.71
C THR A 172 -10.65 -48.78 -2.56
N ARG A 173 -10.92 -48.73 -3.87
CA ARG A 173 -10.34 -47.72 -4.77
C ARG A 173 -10.78 -46.30 -4.42
N ALA A 174 -12.08 -46.11 -4.17
CA ALA A 174 -12.63 -44.79 -3.82
C ALA A 174 -12.01 -44.23 -2.53
N LEU A 175 -11.87 -45.05 -1.48
CA LEU A 175 -11.24 -44.65 -0.22
C LEU A 175 -9.74 -44.29 -0.40
N THR A 176 -9.02 -45.04 -1.24
CA THR A 176 -7.62 -44.72 -1.58
C THR A 176 -7.52 -43.39 -2.31
N VAL A 177 -8.39 -43.12 -3.28
CA VAL A 177 -8.43 -41.84 -3.99
C VAL A 177 -8.72 -40.69 -3.03
N ALA A 178 -9.73 -40.83 -2.15
CA ALA A 178 -10.04 -39.82 -1.14
C ALA A 178 -8.86 -39.57 -0.18
N CYS A 179 -8.16 -40.63 0.23
CA CYS A 179 -6.95 -40.51 1.06
C CYS A 179 -5.82 -39.77 0.33
N VAL A 180 -5.55 -40.11 -0.93
CA VAL A 180 -4.52 -39.43 -1.74
C VAL A 180 -4.89 -37.96 -1.92
N VAL A 181 -6.13 -37.66 -2.27
CA VAL A 181 -6.63 -36.29 -2.43
C VAL A 181 -6.49 -35.49 -1.14
N ALA A 182 -6.87 -36.06 0.01
CA ALA A 182 -6.71 -35.42 1.31
C ALA A 182 -5.24 -35.14 1.64
N VAL A 183 -4.35 -36.12 1.44
CA VAL A 183 -2.90 -35.96 1.72
C VAL A 183 -2.29 -34.89 0.81
N VAL A 184 -2.58 -34.93 -0.49
CA VAL A 184 -2.10 -33.92 -1.43
C VAL A 184 -2.59 -32.53 -1.04
N ALA A 185 -3.87 -32.40 -0.65
CA ALA A 185 -4.41 -31.12 -0.21
C ALA A 185 -3.73 -30.62 1.08
N VAL A 186 -3.50 -31.50 2.07
CA VAL A 186 -2.75 -31.16 3.31
C VAL A 186 -1.34 -30.67 2.99
N LEU A 187 -0.65 -31.33 2.06
CA LEU A 187 0.71 -30.95 1.67
C LEU A 187 0.75 -29.65 0.86
N ALA A 188 -0.28 -29.35 0.07
CA ALA A 188 -0.36 -28.14 -0.74
C ALA A 188 -0.78 -26.89 0.07
N LEU A 189 -1.52 -27.07 1.17
CA LEU A 189 -2.01 -25.98 2.03
C LEU A 189 -0.94 -24.98 2.48
N PRO A 190 0.22 -25.40 3.05
CA PRO A 190 1.24 -24.45 3.50
C PRO A 190 1.80 -23.61 2.35
N PHE A 191 2.04 -24.22 1.18
CA PHE A 191 2.52 -23.49 -0.01
C PHE A 191 1.50 -22.48 -0.51
N ALA A 192 0.21 -22.84 -0.51
CA ALA A 192 -0.85 -21.94 -0.91
C ALA A 192 -1.03 -20.76 0.08
N SER A 193 -0.95 -21.04 1.37
CA SER A 193 -1.03 -20.02 2.42
C SER A 193 0.15 -19.05 2.37
N GLU A 194 1.37 -19.58 2.27
CA GLU A 194 2.60 -18.78 2.23
C GLU A 194 2.75 -18.02 0.91
N GLY A 195 2.35 -18.63 -0.22
CA GLY A 195 2.27 -17.95 -1.50
C GLY A 195 1.31 -16.75 -1.46
N GLY A 196 0.15 -16.92 -0.82
CA GLY A 196 -0.79 -15.83 -0.58
C GLY A 196 -0.21 -14.72 0.29
N HIS A 197 0.47 -15.06 1.37
CA HIS A 197 1.13 -14.09 2.25
C HIS A 197 2.20 -13.26 1.52
N ASN A 198 3.07 -13.94 0.77
CA ASN A 198 4.12 -13.29 -0.01
C ASN A 198 3.55 -12.37 -1.10
N ALA A 199 2.46 -12.78 -1.75
CA ALA A 199 1.78 -11.95 -2.74
C ALA A 199 1.17 -10.69 -2.10
N THR A 200 0.52 -10.80 -0.93
CA THR A 200 0.04 -9.62 -0.19
C THR A 200 1.19 -8.69 0.19
N GLN A 201 2.30 -9.24 0.71
CA GLN A 201 3.47 -8.44 1.07
C GLN A 201 4.11 -7.76 -0.14
N GLN A 202 4.02 -8.36 -1.33
CA GLN A 202 4.49 -7.73 -2.55
C GLN A 202 3.60 -6.56 -2.97
N GLN A 203 2.27 -6.74 -2.97
CA GLN A 203 1.34 -5.67 -3.29
C GLN A 203 1.51 -4.48 -2.34
N LEU A 204 1.61 -4.72 -1.03
CA LEU A 204 1.85 -3.66 -0.04
C LEU A 204 3.18 -2.93 -0.29
N ARG A 205 4.24 -3.64 -0.71
CA ARG A 205 5.53 -3.00 -1.06
C ARG A 205 5.42 -2.14 -2.31
N GLU A 206 4.68 -2.59 -3.32
CA GLU A 206 4.45 -1.83 -4.56
C GLU A 206 3.60 -0.57 -4.29
N GLU A 207 2.54 -0.69 -3.48
CA GLU A 207 1.72 0.43 -3.02
C GLU A 207 2.57 1.46 -2.24
N GLN A 208 3.41 0.99 -1.31
CA GLN A 208 4.32 1.86 -0.56
C GLN A 208 5.36 2.53 -1.45
N ALA A 209 5.94 1.80 -2.42
CA ALA A 209 6.92 2.37 -3.34
C ALA A 209 6.28 3.46 -4.23
N THR A 210 5.04 3.25 -4.66
CA THR A 210 4.27 4.24 -5.42
C THR A 210 4.02 5.48 -4.56
N ALA A 211 3.51 5.29 -3.35
CA ALA A 211 3.26 6.40 -2.41
C ALA A 211 4.53 7.17 -2.04
N GLN A 212 5.69 6.49 -1.94
CA GLN A 212 6.98 7.15 -1.71
C GLN A 212 7.48 7.91 -2.94
N GLY A 213 7.25 7.39 -4.14
CA GLY A 213 7.61 8.08 -5.39
C GLY A 213 6.80 9.37 -5.62
N GLU A 214 5.58 9.43 -5.09
CA GLU A 214 4.70 10.59 -5.15
C GLU A 214 4.93 11.58 -3.99
N ALA A 215 5.66 11.19 -2.95
CA ALA A 215 5.91 12.03 -1.80
C ALA A 215 6.98 13.10 -2.10
N ASP A 216 6.66 14.36 -1.78
CA ASP A 216 7.63 15.45 -1.90
C ASP A 216 8.75 15.30 -0.83
N PRO A 217 10.05 15.41 -1.19
CA PRO A 217 11.15 15.23 -0.24
C PRO A 217 11.16 16.22 0.93
N SER A 218 10.58 17.40 0.74
CA SER A 218 10.46 18.42 1.80
C SER A 218 9.17 18.30 2.61
N GLY A 219 8.29 17.36 2.24
CA GLY A 219 7.01 17.08 2.89
C GLY A 219 5.86 17.96 2.39
N ALA A 220 6.01 18.63 1.24
CA ALA A 220 4.87 19.30 0.60
C ALA A 220 3.74 18.30 0.30
N ALA A 221 2.54 18.82 0.09
CA ALA A 221 1.43 17.99 -0.38
C ALA A 221 1.83 17.26 -1.67
N ALA A 222 1.44 15.99 -1.79
CA ALA A 222 1.70 15.21 -2.99
C ALA A 222 1.02 15.87 -4.20
N PRO A 223 1.58 15.73 -5.42
CA PRO A 223 0.91 16.15 -6.63
C PRO A 223 -0.47 15.48 -6.77
N ASP A 224 -1.49 16.26 -7.09
CA ASP A 224 -2.85 15.80 -7.36
C ASP A 224 -3.19 16.09 -8.83
N PRO A 225 -3.20 15.06 -9.70
CA PRO A 225 -3.55 15.20 -11.11
C PRO A 225 -4.97 15.74 -11.38
N SER A 226 -5.84 15.71 -10.37
CA SER A 226 -7.21 16.21 -10.43
C SER A 226 -7.40 17.59 -9.79
N ALA A 227 -6.33 18.20 -9.26
CA ALA A 227 -6.41 19.53 -8.67
C ALA A 227 -6.79 20.58 -9.72
N GLU A 228 -7.85 21.33 -9.44
CA GLU A 228 -8.23 22.52 -10.22
C GLU A 228 -7.33 23.71 -9.84
N GLY A 229 -6.87 24.45 -10.85
CA GLY A 229 -6.02 25.63 -10.65
C GLY A 229 -5.70 26.34 -11.96
N GLU A 230 -5.27 27.59 -11.85
CA GLU A 230 -4.81 28.37 -13.00
C GLU A 230 -3.34 28.08 -13.27
N SER A 231 -2.96 27.93 -14.55
CA SER A 231 -1.55 27.78 -14.92
C SER A 231 -0.74 29.02 -14.56
N VAL A 232 0.53 28.86 -14.20
CA VAL A 232 1.43 29.99 -13.93
C VAL A 232 1.49 30.94 -15.14
N PRO A 233 1.23 32.26 -14.96
CA PRO A 233 1.28 33.20 -16.07
C PRO A 233 2.69 33.31 -16.64
N THR A 234 2.81 33.26 -17.98
CA THR A 234 4.10 33.32 -18.68
C THR A 234 4.70 34.72 -18.77
N ALA A 235 3.97 35.76 -18.35
CA ALA A 235 4.44 37.14 -18.27
C ALA A 235 3.63 37.91 -17.23
N GLY A 236 4.27 38.83 -16.50
CA GLY A 236 3.59 39.76 -15.59
C GLY A 236 2.96 40.96 -16.32
N PRO A 237 2.09 41.72 -15.63
CA PRO A 237 1.57 42.97 -16.15
C PRO A 237 2.70 43.99 -16.41
N SER A 238 2.59 44.81 -17.45
CA SER A 238 3.53 45.90 -17.74
C SER A 238 2.83 47.25 -17.88
N ASP A 239 3.48 48.31 -17.40
CA ASP A 239 2.99 49.69 -17.45
C ASP A 239 3.40 50.44 -18.74
N GLY A 240 3.98 49.74 -19.72
CA GLY A 240 4.44 50.35 -20.97
C GLY A 240 5.16 49.40 -21.91
N ALA A 241 5.54 49.93 -23.07
CA ALA A 241 6.39 49.24 -24.03
C ALA A 241 7.83 49.15 -23.49
N ILE A 242 8.48 48.02 -23.73
CA ILE A 242 9.90 47.81 -23.41
C ILE A 242 10.71 48.85 -24.18
N ALA A 243 11.58 49.59 -23.49
CA ALA A 243 12.41 50.61 -24.12
C ALA A 243 13.38 49.99 -25.14
N ASP A 244 13.60 50.70 -26.24
CA ASP A 244 14.61 50.31 -27.23
C ASP A 244 15.99 50.18 -26.57
N GLY A 245 16.65 49.03 -26.77
CA GLY A 245 17.93 48.72 -26.15
C GLY A 245 17.87 48.17 -24.72
N ALA A 246 16.66 47.92 -24.18
CA ALA A 246 16.52 47.25 -22.89
C ALA A 246 17.02 45.79 -22.93
N CYS A 247 17.50 45.30 -21.81
CA CYS A 247 17.85 43.89 -21.67
C CYS A 247 16.59 43.03 -21.77
N THR A 248 16.62 42.04 -22.65
CA THR A 248 15.53 41.08 -22.89
C THR A 248 16.02 39.65 -22.68
N ALA A 249 15.08 38.71 -22.54
CA ALA A 249 15.40 37.28 -22.49
C ALA A 249 16.14 36.74 -23.74
N GLU A 250 16.13 37.46 -24.87
CA GLU A 250 16.87 37.09 -26.08
C GLU A 250 18.36 37.45 -25.99
N ASN A 251 18.65 38.56 -25.30
CA ASN A 251 20.01 39.11 -25.20
C ASN A 251 20.69 38.78 -23.87
N THR A 252 19.97 38.13 -22.95
CA THR A 252 20.45 37.81 -21.61
C THR A 252 20.13 36.38 -21.23
N THR A 253 20.90 35.86 -20.28
CA THR A 253 20.57 34.61 -19.59
C THR A 253 20.41 34.86 -18.11
N ILE A 254 19.42 34.23 -17.50
CA ILE A 254 19.20 34.24 -16.04
C ILE A 254 19.70 32.93 -15.47
N MET A 255 20.46 33.01 -14.38
CA MET A 255 20.87 31.88 -13.57
C MET A 255 20.26 31.99 -12.18
N THR A 256 19.77 30.86 -11.68
CA THR A 256 19.16 30.72 -10.35
C THR A 256 19.96 29.70 -9.54
N PRO A 257 21.12 30.06 -8.96
CA PRO A 257 21.87 29.17 -8.09
C PRO A 257 21.01 28.70 -6.90
N PRO A 258 21.33 27.58 -6.22
CA PRO A 258 20.53 27.11 -5.09
C PRO A 258 20.30 28.20 -4.03
N PRO A 259 19.11 28.27 -3.42
CA PRO A 259 18.80 29.29 -2.43
C PRO A 259 19.66 29.12 -1.17
N ASP A 260 20.04 30.24 -0.57
CA ASP A 260 20.76 30.30 0.71
C ASP A 260 19.79 30.61 1.85
N GLY A 261 20.20 30.40 3.10
CA GLY A 261 19.36 30.65 4.26
C GLY A 261 20.12 31.06 5.51
N ALA A 262 19.57 32.03 6.22
CA ALA A 262 20.12 32.52 7.48
C ALA A 262 19.01 32.82 8.48
N THR A 263 19.15 32.31 9.70
CA THR A 263 18.30 32.65 10.87
C THR A 263 16.79 32.60 10.64
N GLY A 264 16.30 31.64 9.83
CA GLY A 264 14.86 31.50 9.54
C GLY A 264 14.40 32.20 8.26
N HIS A 265 15.30 32.88 7.54
CA HIS A 265 15.06 33.50 6.25
C HIS A 265 15.72 32.71 5.13
N ARG A 266 15.28 32.96 3.90
CA ARG A 266 15.75 32.34 2.66
C ARG A 266 15.97 33.38 1.58
N GLY A 267 16.97 33.15 0.74
CA GLY A 267 17.34 34.06 -0.34
C GLY A 267 17.63 33.28 -1.62
N GLN A 268 16.91 33.59 -2.69
CA GLN A 268 17.18 33.12 -4.03
C GLN A 268 17.86 34.24 -4.81
N MET A 269 19.16 34.07 -5.07
CA MET A 269 19.89 34.99 -5.94
C MET A 269 19.49 34.75 -7.40
N LEU A 270 19.26 35.82 -8.13
CA LEU A 270 19.10 35.84 -9.57
C LEU A 270 20.35 36.50 -10.16
N GLN A 271 21.02 35.83 -11.08
CA GLN A 271 22.14 36.41 -11.83
C GLN A 271 21.75 36.55 -13.29
N LEU A 272 21.79 37.78 -13.80
CA LEU A 272 21.54 38.10 -15.19
C LEU A 272 22.87 38.37 -15.90
N VAL A 273 23.13 37.73 -17.03
CA VAL A 273 24.34 37.96 -17.83
C VAL A 273 23.94 38.44 -19.22
N ASN A 274 24.55 39.51 -19.72
CA ASN A 274 24.42 39.92 -21.11
C ASN A 274 25.23 38.96 -22.01
N VAL A 275 24.53 38.17 -22.82
CA VAL A 275 25.15 37.19 -23.75
C VAL A 275 25.19 37.69 -25.19
N ALA A 276 24.63 38.87 -25.46
CA ALA A 276 24.68 39.51 -26.77
C ALA A 276 26.03 40.20 -27.01
N GLU A 277 26.32 40.49 -28.28
CA GLU A 277 27.51 41.26 -28.69
C GLU A 277 27.34 42.78 -28.51
N GLN A 278 26.15 43.24 -28.11
CA GLN A 278 25.81 44.65 -27.94
C GLN A 278 25.44 44.95 -26.49
N PRO A 279 25.69 46.18 -26.00
CA PRO A 279 25.24 46.59 -24.67
C PRO A 279 23.71 46.64 -24.58
N CYS A 280 23.17 46.34 -23.40
CA CYS A 280 21.75 46.52 -23.09
C CYS A 280 21.55 47.28 -21.79
N THR A 281 20.40 47.94 -21.65
CA THR A 281 20.04 48.72 -20.46
C THR A 281 19.04 47.96 -19.59
N LEU A 282 19.29 47.94 -18.28
CA LEU A 282 18.48 47.26 -17.29
C LEU A 282 18.07 48.26 -16.21
N SER A 283 16.79 48.34 -15.89
CA SER A 283 16.31 49.16 -14.77
C SER A 283 15.01 48.62 -14.22
N GLY A 284 14.92 48.50 -12.89
CA GLY A 284 13.74 48.00 -12.20
C GLY A 284 13.98 46.70 -11.45
N TYR A 285 12.90 45.97 -11.22
CA TYR A 285 12.85 44.71 -10.50
C TYR A 285 12.60 43.55 -11.48
N PRO A 286 13.15 42.35 -11.25
CA PRO A 286 12.71 41.17 -11.96
C PRO A 286 11.24 40.88 -11.66
N ASP A 287 10.54 40.37 -12.66
CA ASP A 287 9.16 39.93 -12.53
C ASP A 287 9.13 38.43 -12.20
N VAL A 288 8.42 38.06 -11.13
CA VAL A 288 8.44 36.70 -10.58
C VAL A 288 7.04 36.12 -10.40
N ALA A 289 6.93 34.80 -10.57
CA ALA A 289 5.76 34.02 -10.19
C ALA A 289 6.19 32.62 -9.72
N TYR A 290 5.30 31.91 -9.04
CA TYR A 290 5.60 30.62 -8.44
C TYR A 290 4.54 29.60 -8.87
N GLY A 291 4.99 28.40 -9.23
CA GLY A 291 4.12 27.27 -9.50
C GLY A 291 4.17 26.26 -8.36
N ASP A 292 3.01 25.71 -7.99
CA ASP A 292 2.91 24.61 -7.04
C ASP A 292 3.32 23.26 -7.67
N GLN A 293 3.23 22.18 -6.90
CA GLN A 293 3.53 20.82 -7.36
C GLN A 293 2.59 20.28 -8.46
N ASN A 294 1.48 20.98 -8.74
CA ASN A 294 0.51 20.64 -9.78
C ASN A 294 0.72 21.48 -11.05
N GLY A 295 1.67 22.43 -11.04
CA GLY A 295 1.90 23.37 -12.14
C GLY A 295 0.96 24.58 -12.13
N HIS A 296 0.25 24.80 -11.01
CA HIS A 296 -0.70 25.90 -10.85
C HIS A 296 -0.04 27.11 -10.17
N VAL A 297 -0.50 28.31 -10.48
CA VAL A 297 -0.01 29.53 -9.84
C VAL A 297 -0.26 29.49 -8.33
N LEU A 298 0.80 29.73 -7.57
CA LEU A 298 0.73 29.84 -6.12
C LEU A 298 0.40 31.28 -5.73
N ASP A 299 -0.57 31.47 -4.83
CA ASP A 299 -0.91 32.78 -4.28
C ASP A 299 0.22 33.31 -3.39
N VAL A 300 1.04 34.21 -3.93
CA VAL A 300 2.22 34.76 -3.26
C VAL A 300 2.20 36.27 -3.42
N THR A 301 2.36 36.99 -2.31
CA THR A 301 2.48 38.45 -2.32
C THR A 301 3.91 38.84 -2.67
N VAL A 302 4.12 39.45 -3.84
CA VAL A 302 5.43 39.95 -4.27
C VAL A 302 5.55 41.42 -3.91
N GLU A 303 6.52 41.76 -3.05
CA GLU A 303 6.85 43.12 -2.68
C GLU A 303 8.23 43.51 -3.22
N HIS A 304 8.36 44.73 -3.74
CA HIS A 304 9.66 45.28 -4.11
C HIS A 304 10.34 45.89 -2.88
N GLY A 305 11.60 45.56 -2.64
CA GLY A 305 12.35 46.12 -1.53
C GLY A 305 13.40 45.21 -0.92
N ARG A 306 13.94 45.66 0.21
CA ARG A 306 14.89 44.90 1.04
C ARG A 306 14.22 43.70 1.70
N SER A 307 15.02 42.68 1.99
CA SER A 307 14.65 41.56 2.84
C SER A 307 15.67 41.40 3.98
N PHE A 308 15.53 40.36 4.80
CA PHE A 308 16.61 39.97 5.71
C PHE A 308 17.88 39.54 4.95
N MET A 309 17.72 38.90 3.78
CA MET A 309 18.82 38.31 3.03
C MET A 309 19.57 39.30 2.15
N ALA A 310 18.95 40.41 1.77
CA ALA A 310 19.55 41.40 0.89
C ALA A 310 18.99 42.81 1.12
N GLU A 311 19.88 43.79 1.05
CA GLU A 311 19.50 45.20 0.96
C GLU A 311 19.08 45.52 -0.48
N ASP A 312 18.12 46.45 -0.62
CA ASP A 312 17.67 46.95 -1.92
C ASP A 312 18.17 48.38 -2.12
N PRO A 313 19.09 48.66 -3.07
CA PRO A 313 19.50 50.02 -3.39
C PRO A 313 18.39 50.81 -4.12
N GLY A 314 17.32 50.13 -4.56
CA GLY A 314 16.26 50.68 -5.37
C GLY A 314 16.60 50.66 -6.87
N PRO A 315 15.61 50.92 -7.73
CA PRO A 315 15.78 50.85 -9.17
C PRO A 315 16.73 51.93 -9.67
N SER A 316 17.78 51.51 -10.39
CA SER A 316 18.70 52.40 -11.09
C SER A 316 18.91 51.90 -12.52
N SER A 317 19.37 52.77 -13.41
CA SER A 317 19.66 52.38 -14.80
C SER A 317 21.09 51.85 -14.89
N ILE A 318 21.22 50.61 -15.36
CA ILE A 318 22.50 49.88 -15.50
C ILE A 318 22.67 49.54 -16.97
N THR A 319 23.83 49.86 -17.54
CA THR A 319 24.20 49.37 -18.87
C THR A 319 25.12 48.18 -18.70
N LEU A 320 24.68 47.01 -19.17
CA LEU A 320 25.50 45.79 -19.19
C LEU A 320 26.22 45.69 -20.53
N GLN A 321 27.55 45.73 -20.50
CA GLN A 321 28.37 45.38 -21.66
C GLN A 321 28.29 43.86 -21.94
N PRO A 322 28.68 43.41 -23.15
CA PRO A 322 28.80 41.99 -23.44
C PRO A 322 29.61 41.24 -22.38
N GLY A 323 29.01 40.20 -21.79
CA GLY A 323 29.61 39.40 -20.72
C GLY A 323 29.51 39.99 -19.30
N GLU A 324 29.04 41.22 -19.13
CA GLU A 324 28.77 41.78 -17.80
C GLU A 324 27.50 41.19 -17.19
N SER A 325 27.42 41.26 -15.86
CA SER A 325 26.29 40.70 -15.11
C SER A 325 25.69 41.66 -14.10
N ALA A 326 24.39 41.49 -13.89
CA ALA A 326 23.63 42.08 -12.79
C ALA A 326 23.12 40.98 -11.87
N MET A 327 22.77 41.35 -10.65
CA MET A 327 22.11 40.46 -9.70
C MET A 327 20.87 41.11 -9.10
N ALA A 328 19.94 40.28 -8.67
CA ALA A 328 18.82 40.63 -7.79
C ALA A 328 18.62 39.48 -6.79
N VAL A 329 17.95 39.74 -5.68
CA VAL A 329 17.67 38.72 -4.66
C VAL A 329 16.18 38.70 -4.36
N ILE A 330 15.63 37.49 -4.30
CA ILE A 330 14.30 37.22 -3.79
C ILE A 330 14.47 36.70 -2.36
N GLY A 331 13.95 37.40 -1.37
CA GLY A 331 14.00 37.01 0.04
C GLY A 331 12.63 36.66 0.59
N TRP A 332 12.55 35.61 1.42
CA TRP A 332 11.32 35.22 2.13
C TRP A 332 11.62 34.57 3.49
N ASP A 333 10.60 34.44 4.31
CA ASP A 333 10.66 33.71 5.58
C ASP A 333 10.43 32.21 5.34
N ALA A 334 11.24 31.37 5.97
CA ALA A 334 11.12 29.92 5.82
C ALA A 334 9.77 29.41 6.35
N ASN A 335 8.99 28.75 5.50
CA ASN A 335 7.70 28.18 5.89
C ASN A 335 7.76 26.66 6.11
N SER A 336 6.85 26.15 6.93
CA SER A 336 6.59 24.71 6.98
C SER A 336 5.71 24.30 5.81
N VAL A 337 6.23 23.43 4.94
CA VAL A 337 5.49 22.92 3.78
C VAL A 337 4.68 21.65 4.08
N GLN A 338 4.74 21.12 5.31
CA GLN A 338 4.17 19.82 5.67
C GLN A 338 2.68 19.69 5.31
N GLY A 339 2.38 18.90 4.28
CA GLY A 339 1.03 18.68 3.76
C GLY A 339 0.37 19.90 3.11
N GLN A 340 1.15 20.95 2.80
CA GLN A 340 0.68 22.19 2.16
C GLN A 340 1.08 22.22 0.68
N LEU A 341 0.34 22.98 -0.13
CA LEU A 341 0.88 23.42 -1.43
C LEU A 341 2.15 24.24 -1.17
N ALA A 342 3.14 24.07 -2.03
CA ALA A 342 4.40 24.79 -1.92
C ALA A 342 4.99 25.03 -3.29
N ALA A 343 5.73 26.13 -3.44
CA ALA A 343 6.39 26.45 -4.70
C ALA A 343 7.39 25.34 -5.08
N ARG A 344 7.17 24.72 -6.24
CA ARG A 344 8.05 23.73 -6.87
C ARG A 344 8.68 24.23 -8.17
N SER A 345 8.19 25.36 -8.67
CA SER A 345 8.83 26.09 -9.76
C SER A 345 8.86 27.59 -9.46
N ILE A 346 9.92 28.25 -9.91
CA ILE A 346 10.01 29.70 -9.97
C ILE A 346 10.02 30.14 -11.43
N TRP A 347 9.26 31.18 -11.73
CA TRP A 347 9.15 31.79 -13.04
C TRP A 347 9.68 33.21 -12.96
N VAL A 348 10.70 33.54 -13.76
CA VAL A 348 11.39 34.84 -13.70
C VAL A 348 11.52 35.45 -15.08
N ALA A 349 11.16 36.72 -15.20
CA ALA A 349 11.44 37.56 -16.36
C ALA A 349 12.40 38.69 -15.97
N VAL A 350 13.19 39.15 -16.94
CA VAL A 350 14.16 40.25 -16.75
C VAL A 350 13.47 41.52 -16.27
N LEU A 351 12.33 41.84 -16.90
CA LEU A 351 11.47 42.99 -16.58
C LEU A 351 10.00 42.57 -16.72
N PRO A 352 9.08 43.27 -16.03
CA PRO A 352 7.64 43.04 -16.20
C PRO A 352 7.18 43.15 -17.67
N GLY A 353 6.24 42.30 -18.07
CA GLY A 353 5.75 42.19 -19.46
C GLY A 353 6.61 41.35 -20.39
N GLN A 354 7.82 40.96 -19.98
CA GLN A 354 8.62 40.00 -20.74
C GLN A 354 8.19 38.55 -20.43
N GLN A 355 8.57 37.64 -21.32
CA GLN A 355 8.38 36.21 -21.10
C GLN A 355 9.22 35.74 -19.91
N ARG A 356 8.56 35.07 -18.96
CA ARG A 356 9.20 34.39 -17.84
C ARG A 356 9.80 33.07 -18.31
N LEU A 357 10.99 32.80 -17.82
CA LEU A 357 11.64 31.50 -17.88
C LEU A 357 11.34 30.75 -16.57
N SER A 358 11.28 29.42 -16.61
CA SER A 358 10.92 28.59 -15.46
C SER A 358 12.07 27.69 -15.02
N TRP A 359 12.24 27.53 -13.70
CA TRP A 359 13.15 26.57 -13.10
C TRP A 359 12.42 25.74 -12.06
N ASP A 360 12.58 24.43 -12.15
CA ASP A 360 12.06 23.50 -11.15
C ASP A 360 13.01 23.49 -9.94
N MET A 361 12.50 23.93 -8.80
CA MET A 361 13.23 23.92 -7.55
C MET A 361 12.27 23.90 -6.36
N PRO A 362 12.56 23.08 -5.34
CA PRO A 362 11.76 23.06 -4.13
C PRO A 362 12.01 24.32 -3.30
N LEU A 363 10.97 25.14 -3.11
CA LEU A 363 11.01 26.33 -2.27
C LEU A 363 10.00 26.18 -1.12
N ASP A 364 10.38 26.63 0.07
CA ASP A 364 9.52 26.70 1.25
C ASP A 364 8.68 27.99 1.26
N ILE A 365 8.11 28.31 0.09
CA ILE A 365 7.11 29.37 -0.14
C ILE A 365 5.75 28.68 -0.26
N ILE A 366 4.79 29.10 0.55
CA ILE A 366 3.44 28.53 0.66
C ILE A 366 2.39 29.59 0.25
N PRO A 367 1.12 29.22 0.00
CA PRO A 367 0.07 30.18 -0.25
C PRO A 367 -0.04 31.25 0.85
N GLY A 368 -0.17 32.51 0.45
CA GLY A 368 -0.24 33.67 1.34
C GLY A 368 1.12 34.15 1.88
N ALA A 369 2.23 33.54 1.47
CA ALA A 369 3.56 34.03 1.82
C ALA A 369 3.88 35.36 1.12
N THR A 370 4.70 36.19 1.76
CA THR A 370 5.28 37.39 1.17
C THR A 370 6.71 37.11 0.74
N VAL A 371 7.06 37.51 -0.48
CA VAL A 371 8.43 37.51 -1.00
C VAL A 371 8.84 38.93 -1.30
N HIS A 372 10.09 39.27 -0.97
CA HIS A 372 10.66 40.57 -1.24
C HIS A 372 11.68 40.45 -2.38
N VAL A 373 11.55 41.27 -3.41
CA VAL A 373 12.42 41.27 -4.58
C VAL A 373 13.21 42.56 -4.62
N THR A 374 14.55 42.48 -4.65
CA THR A 374 15.40 43.67 -4.78
C THR A 374 15.46 44.13 -6.23
N ALA A 375 15.80 45.40 -6.44
CA ALA A 375 16.09 45.90 -7.79
C ALA A 375 17.33 45.20 -8.36
N TRP A 376 17.44 45.20 -9.69
CA TRP A 376 18.68 44.81 -10.34
C TRP A 376 19.82 45.74 -9.93
N GLN A 377 20.97 45.16 -9.62
CA GLN A 377 22.20 45.88 -9.28
C GLN A 377 23.40 45.25 -10.00
N PRO A 378 24.49 46.00 -10.28
CA PRO A 378 25.69 45.42 -10.85
C PRO A 378 26.20 44.26 -10.00
N ALA A 379 26.56 43.14 -10.63
CA ALA A 379 27.17 42.05 -9.89
C ALA A 379 28.55 42.48 -9.38
N ALA A 380 28.86 42.24 -8.10
CA ALA A 380 30.20 42.46 -7.59
C ALA A 380 31.20 41.58 -8.36
N PRO A 381 32.39 42.09 -8.73
CA PRO A 381 33.40 41.25 -9.35
C PRO A 381 33.74 40.08 -8.40
N PRO A 382 33.99 38.87 -8.93
CA PRO A 382 34.36 37.74 -8.09
C PRO A 382 35.59 38.11 -7.25
N ALA A 383 35.54 37.82 -5.95
CA ALA A 383 36.71 37.95 -5.08
C ALA A 383 37.81 37.02 -5.65
N GLY A 384 38.87 37.63 -6.15
CA GLY A 384 39.99 36.94 -6.82
C GLY A 384 40.88 36.16 -5.87
#